data_AF-A0A967WC05-F1
#
_entry.id   AF-A0A967WC05-F1
#
_cell.length_a   1.000
_cell.length_b   1.000
_cell.length_c   1.000
_cell.angle_alpha   90.00
_cell.angle_beta   90.00
_cell.angle_gamma   90.00
#
_symmetry.space_group_name_H-M   'P 1'
#
loop_
_entity.id
_entity.type
_entity.pdbx_description
1 polymer ?
#
loop_
_entity_poly.entity_id
_entity_poly.type
_entity_poly.pdbx_seq_one_letter_code
_entity_poly.pdbx_strand_id
1 'polypeptide(L)'
;RDLEVVVCEKGAFISYAACGMPYYLAGDIPDHRDLIVRTPQQMAKQGIDVRLHHQVISIDAEARTLAVRDLDRGEDFSLAYDNLVIATGARPAWPSLEGSNLE
;
A
#
# COMPACT_ATOMS: atom_id res chain seq x y z
N ARG A 1 14.88 22.67 3.28
CA ARG A 1 15.38 21.47 2.59
C ARG A 1 14.14 20.67 2.24
N ASP A 2 13.88 20.49 0.96
CA ASP A 2 12.74 19.70 0.51
C ASP A 2 13.12 18.23 0.55
N LEU A 3 12.20 17.37 1.01
CA LEU A 3 12.37 15.93 1.05
C LEU A 3 11.63 15.34 -0.14
N GLU A 4 12.27 14.45 -0.88
CA GLU A 4 11.58 13.56 -1.82
C GLU A 4 10.93 12.43 -1.01
N VAL A 5 9.61 12.26 -1.16
CA VAL A 5 8.85 11.23 -0.45
C VAL A 5 8.22 10.30 -1.47
N VAL A 6 8.64 9.03 -1.46
CA VAL A 6 8.09 7.97 -2.29
C VAL A 6 7.36 6.96 -1.40
N VAL A 7 6.13 6.60 -1.79
CA VAL A 7 5.30 5.58 -1.14
C VAL A 7 5.07 4.44 -2.14
N CYS A 8 5.54 3.24 -1.82
CA CYS A 8 5.21 2.03 -2.58
C CYS A 8 4.06 1.30 -1.89
N GLU A 9 2.95 1.11 -2.60
CA GLU A 9 1.79 0.35 -2.14
C GLU A 9 1.53 -0.81 -3.10
N LYS A 10 1.33 -2.02 -2.56
CA LYS A 10 1.09 -3.23 -3.36
C LYS A 10 -0.31 -3.22 -3.99
N GLY A 11 -1.30 -2.70 -3.28
CA GLY A 11 -2.69 -2.66 -3.70
C GLY A 11 -3.04 -1.46 -4.58
N ALA A 12 -4.33 -1.37 -4.92
CA ALA A 12 -4.89 -0.35 -5.80
C ALA A 12 -5.31 0.95 -5.08
N PHE A 13 -5.26 0.97 -3.74
CA PHE A 13 -5.77 2.09 -2.95
C PHE A 13 -4.81 2.46 -1.83
N ILE A 14 -4.68 3.76 -1.57
CA ILE A 14 -4.06 4.31 -0.37
C ILE A 14 -5.12 4.91 0.55
N SER A 15 -4.78 5.04 1.83
CA SER A 15 -5.56 5.81 2.81
C SER A 15 -7.05 5.46 2.85
N TYR A 16 -7.39 4.17 2.78
CA TYR A 16 -8.78 3.71 2.93
C TYR A 16 -9.14 3.54 4.41
N ALA A 17 -10.37 3.89 4.76
CA ALA A 17 -10.90 3.79 6.11
C ALA A 17 -11.39 2.37 6.41
N ALA A 18 -10.51 1.49 6.89
CA ALA A 18 -10.88 0.13 7.31
C ALA A 18 -12.02 0.14 8.36
N CYS A 19 -12.00 1.11 9.29
CA CYS A 19 -13.06 1.29 10.29
C CYS A 19 -14.42 1.69 9.70
N GLY A 20 -14.45 2.22 8.47
CA GLY A 20 -15.68 2.58 7.75
C GLY A 20 -16.35 1.39 7.05
N MET A 21 -15.62 0.29 6.86
CA MET A 21 -16.10 -0.89 6.13
C MET A 21 -17.41 -1.49 6.69
N PRO A 22 -17.63 -1.58 8.02
CA PRO A 22 -18.90 -2.09 8.56
C PRO A 22 -20.12 -1.25 8.15
N TYR A 23 -19.95 0.07 8.04
CA TYR A 23 -21.04 0.99 7.66
C TYR A 23 -21.36 0.91 6.17
N TYR A 24 -20.35 0.67 5.32
CA TYR A 24 -20.59 0.34 3.91
C TYR A 24 -21.36 -0.97 3.77
N LEU A 25 -20.98 -2.02 4.50
CA LEU A 25 -21.69 -3.29 4.49
C LEU A 25 -23.12 -3.19 5.03
N ALA A 26 -23.36 -2.30 6.00
CA ALA A 26 -24.70 -2.03 6.53
C ALA A 26 -25.58 -1.20 5.56
N GLY A 27 -25.00 -0.60 4.51
CA GLY A 27 -25.69 0.27 3.56
C GLY A 27 -25.77 1.75 3.97
N ASP A 28 -25.19 2.12 5.11
CA ASP A 28 -25.13 3.52 5.57
C ASP A 28 -24.18 4.36 4.70
N ILE A 29 -23.14 3.72 4.15
CA ILE A 29 -22.26 4.30 3.14
C ILE A 29 -22.63 3.66 1.80
N PRO A 30 -23.13 4.42 0.82
CA PRO A 30 -23.67 3.87 -0.41
C PRO A 30 -22.58 3.42 -1.40
N ASP A 31 -21.37 3.98 -1.30
CA ASP A 31 -20.27 3.70 -2.23
C ASP A 31 -18.96 3.48 -1.48
N HIS A 32 -18.28 2.36 -1.77
CA HIS A 32 -16.96 2.04 -1.24
C HIS A 32 -15.91 3.13 -1.52
N ARG A 33 -16.08 3.92 -2.59
CA ARG A 33 -15.16 5.03 -2.91
C ARG A 33 -15.18 6.12 -1.83
N ASP A 34 -16.27 6.24 -1.08
CA ASP A 34 -16.39 7.19 0.03
C ASP A 34 -15.54 6.75 1.24
N LEU A 35 -15.02 5.51 1.25
CA LEU A 35 -14.05 5.05 2.23
C LEU A 35 -12.61 5.51 1.92
N ILE A 36 -12.35 6.03 0.72
CA ILE A 36 -11.02 6.48 0.31
C ILE A 36 -10.82 7.93 0.81
N VAL A 37 -9.95 8.11 1.81
CA VAL A 37 -9.73 9.42 2.42
C VAL A 37 -8.86 10.31 1.54
N ARG A 38 -7.90 9.72 0.82
CA ARG A 38 -6.96 10.43 -0.06
C ARG A 38 -6.65 9.64 -1.33
N THR A 39 -6.50 10.35 -2.45
CA THR A 39 -6.05 9.76 -3.72
C THR A 39 -4.57 10.04 -4.00
N PRO A 40 -3.88 9.23 -4.82
CA PRO A 40 -2.52 9.50 -5.27
C PRO A 40 -2.36 10.92 -5.87
N GLN A 41 -3.34 11.39 -6.64
CA GLN A 41 -3.31 12.73 -7.25
C GLN A 41 -3.38 13.84 -6.19
N GLN A 42 -4.10 13.63 -5.08
CA GLN A 42 -4.12 14.57 -3.97
C GLN A 42 -2.80 14.57 -3.20
N MET A 43 -2.14 13.42 -3.05
CA MET A 43 -0.82 13.29 -2.44
C MET A 43 0.29 13.90 -3.29
N ALA A 44 0.23 13.74 -4.62
CA ALA A 44 1.17 14.36 -5.56
C ALA A 44 1.17 15.89 -5.46
N LYS A 45 0.01 16.51 -5.24
CA LYS A 45 -0.10 17.97 -4.98
C LYS A 45 0.61 18.41 -3.69
N GLN A 46 0.89 17.48 -2.78
CA GLN A 46 1.65 17.71 -1.55
C GLN A 46 3.13 17.31 -1.69
N GLY A 47 3.58 16.93 -2.88
CA GLY A 47 4.96 16.53 -3.15
C GLY A 47 5.27 15.07 -2.80
N ILE A 48 4.27 14.21 -2.68
CA ILE A 48 4.44 12.78 -2.37
C ILE A 48 4.19 11.95 -3.63
N ASP A 49 5.20 11.21 -4.07
CA ASP A 49 5.11 10.23 -5.16
C ASP A 49 4.51 8.92 -4.62
N VAL A 50 3.28 8.62 -5.02
CA VAL A 50 2.59 7.38 -4.62
C VAL A 50 2.57 6.41 -5.79
N ARG A 51 3.25 5.29 -5.63
CA ARG A 51 3.33 4.19 -6.60
C ARG A 51 2.43 3.05 -6.11
N LEU A 52 1.22 2.99 -6.68
CA LEU A 52 0.32 1.85 -6.52
C LEU A 52 0.84 0.65 -7.31
N HIS A 53 0.40 -0.55 -6.96
CA HIS A 53 0.84 -1.81 -7.61
C HIS A 53 2.35 -2.03 -7.57
N HIS A 54 3.03 -1.45 -6.58
CA HIS A 54 4.46 -1.57 -6.40
C HIS A 54 4.76 -2.27 -5.09
N GLN A 55 5.30 -3.49 -5.18
CA GLN A 55 5.64 -4.31 -4.03
C GLN A 55 7.13 -4.19 -3.71
N VAL A 56 7.48 -3.69 -2.53
CA VAL A 56 8.84 -3.86 -2.01
C VAL A 56 9.02 -5.34 -1.64
N ILE A 57 9.96 -6.03 -2.30
CA ILE A 57 10.20 -7.47 -2.14
C ILE A 57 11.44 -7.78 -1.30
N SER A 58 12.40 -6.84 -1.18
CA SER A 58 13.53 -6.95 -0.26
C SER A 58 14.10 -5.58 0.12
N ILE A 59 14.84 -5.56 1.23
CA ILE A 59 15.53 -4.39 1.77
C ILE A 59 16.99 -4.76 1.98
N ASP A 60 17.91 -4.01 1.37
CA ASP A 60 19.33 -4.04 1.69
C ASP A 60 19.65 -2.81 2.56
N ALA A 61 19.78 -3.04 3.87
CA ALA A 61 20.01 -1.97 4.83
C ALA A 61 21.44 -1.43 4.82
N GLU A 62 22.41 -2.22 4.36
CA GLU A 62 23.82 -1.81 4.27
C GLU A 62 24.01 -0.90 3.05
N ALA A 63 23.50 -1.31 1.90
CA ALA A 63 23.50 -0.51 0.67
C ALA A 63 22.44 0.59 0.68
N ARG A 64 21.49 0.56 1.62
CA ARG A 64 20.30 1.45 1.70
C ARG A 64 19.49 1.46 0.41
N THR A 65 19.17 0.27 -0.09
CA THR A 65 18.36 0.09 -1.29
C THR A 65 17.18 -0.86 -1.06
N LEU A 66 16.13 -0.67 -1.83
CA LEU A 66 14.94 -1.51 -1.88
C LEU A 66 14.88 -2.19 -3.24
N ALA A 67 14.55 -3.48 -3.29
CA ALA A 67 14.08 -4.10 -4.52
C ALA A 67 12.56 -3.96 -4.57
N VAL A 68 12.05 -3.36 -5.65
CA VAL A 68 10.63 -3.11 -5.85
C VAL A 68 10.17 -3.81 -7.12
N ARG A 69 9.08 -4.55 -7.04
CA ARG A 69 8.39 -5.14 -8.20
C ARG A 69 7.22 -4.27 -8.61
N ASP A 70 7.24 -3.81 -9.86
CA ASP A 70 6.08 -3.26 -10.56
C ASP A 70 5.17 -4.44 -10.96
N LEU A 71 4.00 -4.54 -10.35
CA LEU A 71 3.06 -5.64 -10.59
C LEU A 71 2.29 -5.46 -11.91
N ASP A 72 2.19 -4.24 -12.43
CA ASP A 72 1.54 -3.98 -13.72
C ASP A 72 2.45 -4.38 -14.88
N ARG A 73 3.76 -4.13 -14.75
CA ARG A 73 4.75 -4.41 -15.80
C ARG A 73 5.48 -5.75 -15.62
N GLY A 74 5.44 -6.33 -14.41
CA GLY A 74 6.17 -7.55 -14.07
C GLY A 74 7.69 -7.38 -13.99
N GLU A 75 8.16 -6.14 -13.78
CA GLU A 75 9.57 -5.77 -13.78
C GLU A 75 10.05 -5.41 -12.36
N ASP A 76 11.32 -5.71 -12.09
CA ASP A 76 11.98 -5.31 -10.85
C ASP A 76 12.88 -4.11 -11.08
N PHE A 77 12.93 -3.22 -10.10
CA PHE A 77 13.89 -2.13 -10.07
C PHE A 77 14.37 -1.86 -8.65
N SER A 78 15.48 -1.12 -8.56
CA SER A 78 16.07 -0.70 -7.29
C SER A 78 15.71 0.74 -6.95
N LEU A 79 15.39 1.00 -5.69
CA LEU A 79 15.13 2.33 -5.15
C LEU A 79 16.06 2.59 -3.96
N ALA A 80 16.87 3.65 -4.02
CA ALA A 80 17.71 4.07 -2.90
C ALA A 80 16.91 4.90 -1.89
N TYR A 81 17.33 4.88 -0.62
CA TYR A 81 16.72 5.71 0.42
C TYR A 81 17.74 6.27 1.41
N ASP A 82 17.46 7.45 1.94
CA ASP A 82 18.14 7.98 3.12
C ASP A 82 17.44 7.57 4.42
N ASN A 83 16.10 7.61 4.40
CA ASN A 83 15.23 7.24 5.51
C ASN A 83 14.16 6.28 5.01
N LEU A 84 13.91 5.20 5.75
CA LEU A 84 12.89 4.19 5.41
C LEU A 84 11.84 4.11 6.52
N VAL A 85 10.58 4.26 6.14
CA VAL A 85 9.42 4.03 7.03
C VAL A 85 8.71 2.77 6.57
N ILE A 86 8.63 1.76 7.43
CA ILE A 86 7.92 0.51 7.16
C ILE A 86 6.51 0.62 7.75
N ALA A 87 5.51 0.73 6.87
CA ALA A 87 4.11 0.87 7.22
C ALA A 87 3.21 -0.18 6.53
N THR A 88 3.71 -1.41 6.39
CA THR A 88 3.04 -2.51 5.63
C THR A 88 1.81 -3.10 6.31
N GLY A 89 1.46 -2.62 7.51
CA GLY A 89 0.27 -3.04 8.25
C GLY A 89 0.36 -4.50 8.72
N ALA A 90 -0.78 -5.19 8.66
CA ALA A 90 -0.92 -6.57 9.10
C ALA A 90 -1.84 -7.34 8.16
N ARG A 91 -1.83 -8.67 8.26
CA ARG A 91 -2.76 -9.57 7.56
C ARG A 91 -3.56 -10.38 8.58
N PRO A 92 -4.82 -10.77 8.27
CA PRO A 92 -5.58 -11.66 9.12
C PRO A 92 -4.78 -12.94 9.44
N ALA A 93 -4.82 -13.36 10.70
CA ALA A 93 -4.29 -14.65 11.10
C ALA A 93 -5.31 -15.73 10.73
N TRP A 94 -5.07 -16.44 9.63
CA TRP A 94 -5.92 -17.54 9.21
C TRP A 94 -5.68 -18.78 10.06
N PRO A 95 -6.72 -19.41 10.62
CA PRO A 95 -6.56 -20.62 11.42
C PRO A 95 -6.20 -21.81 10.54
N SER A 96 -5.27 -22.65 11.02
CA SER A 96 -4.88 -23.91 10.35
C SER A 96 -5.95 -24.99 10.56
N LEU A 97 -7.09 -24.83 9.92
CA LEU A 97 -8.22 -25.77 9.98
C LEU A 97 -8.50 -26.35 8.59
N GLU A 98 -8.96 -27.59 8.54
CA GLU A 98 -9.44 -28.19 7.29
C GLU A 98 -10.60 -27.36 6.72
N GLY A 99 -10.55 -27.06 5.43
CA GLY A 99 -11.54 -26.19 4.77
C GLY A 99 -11.27 -24.68 4.86
N SER A 100 -10.22 -24.23 5.56
CA SER A 100 -9.88 -22.80 5.69
C SER A 100 -9.41 -22.10 4.40
N ASN A 101 -9.03 -22.87 3.38
CA ASN A 101 -8.60 -22.39 2.06
C ASN A 101 -9.55 -22.83 0.94
N LEU A 102 -10.84 -23.03 1.24
CA LEU A 102 -11.83 -23.30 0.18
C LEU A 102 -12.10 -22.01 -0.58
N GLU A 103 -11.80 -22.00 -1.88
CA GLU A 103 -12.17 -20.95 -2.83
C GLU A 103 -13.65 -21.00 -3.20
#